data_AF-A0A836RE89-F1
#
_entry.id   AF-A0A836RE89-F1
#
_cell.length_a   1.000
_cell.length_b   1.000
_cell.length_c   1.000
_cell.angle_alpha   90.00
_cell.angle_beta   90.00
_cell.angle_gamma   90.00
#
_symmetry.space_group_name_H-M   'P 1'
#
loop_
_entity.id
_entity.type
_entity.pdbx_description
1 polymer ?
#
loop_
_entity_poly.entity_id
_entity_poly.type
_entity_poly.pdbx_seq_one_letter_code
_entity_poly.pdbx_strand_id
1 'polypeptide(L)'
;MRKIVFGFLMVGFLLLMVSPLWAEVKFSSSLSDYPNISGLERSMILNELREAAKLGIDEYELDNLIKLAKRRKISPLGFKDIISVIAQAAKLHLYPDFLLSKAKEGLLKRVREDVLVDVLEKRLGYLRTSKIIIDSLGVRLDESDKRDLIFAILQNLENELSEDVITSLINYSFSKKVSLEDVKLVLETISSLPPLDISDEAILK
;
A
#
# COMPACT_ATOMS: atom_id res chain seq x y z
N MET A 1 -32.18 6.92 -47.03
CA MET A 1 -32.99 6.60 -45.84
C MET A 1 -32.11 5.90 -44.82
N ARG A 2 -32.10 6.41 -43.58
CA ARG A 2 -31.30 5.94 -42.43
C ARG A 2 -31.85 4.64 -41.85
N LYS A 3 -30.96 3.74 -41.41
CA LYS A 3 -31.05 2.73 -40.32
C LYS A 3 -29.77 1.89 -40.50
N ILE A 4 -28.78 1.91 -39.60
CA ILE A 4 -28.70 1.08 -38.39
C ILE A 4 -27.56 1.67 -37.56
N VAL A 5 -27.86 2.30 -36.42
CA VAL A 5 -26.90 2.60 -35.35
C VAL A 5 -27.65 2.42 -34.05
N PHE A 6 -27.87 1.17 -33.62
CA PHE A 6 -28.54 0.89 -32.34
C PHE A 6 -28.09 -0.42 -31.67
N GLY A 7 -26.94 -0.97 -32.06
CA GLY A 7 -26.43 -2.24 -31.53
C GLY A 7 -25.24 -2.12 -30.57
N PHE A 8 -24.44 -1.05 -30.67
CA PHE A 8 -23.15 -0.98 -29.96
C PHE A 8 -23.17 -0.23 -28.62
N LEU A 9 -24.22 0.54 -28.32
CA LEU A 9 -24.28 1.31 -27.07
C LEU A 9 -24.74 0.47 -25.85
N MET A 10 -25.48 -0.62 -26.07
CA MET A 10 -26.03 -1.44 -24.99
C MET A 10 -25.03 -2.41 -24.38
N VAL A 11 -24.03 -2.90 -25.14
CA VAL A 11 -23.03 -3.86 -24.64
C VAL A 11 -22.03 -3.17 -23.70
N GLY A 12 -21.63 -1.93 -23.99
CA GLY A 12 -20.75 -1.15 -23.11
C GLY A 12 -21.42 -0.72 -21.80
N PHE A 13 -22.73 -0.44 -21.83
CA PHE A 13 -23.48 -0.06 -20.63
C PHE A 13 -23.79 -1.26 -19.72
N LEU A 14 -23.99 -2.46 -20.30
CA LEU A 14 -24.15 -3.69 -19.51
C LEU A 14 -22.84 -4.03 -18.79
N LEU A 15 -21.69 -4.02 -19.48
CA LEU A 15 -20.38 -4.38 -18.90
C LEU A 15 -19.95 -3.48 -17.73
N LEU A 16 -20.29 -2.19 -17.75
CA LEU A 16 -20.00 -1.25 -16.65
C LEU A 16 -20.88 -1.45 -15.40
N MET A 17 -22.05 -2.06 -15.55
CA MET A 17 -22.96 -2.35 -14.43
C MET A 17 -22.73 -3.74 -13.80
N VAL A 18 -22.05 -4.67 -14.48
CA VAL A 18 -21.84 -6.02 -13.94
C VAL A 18 -20.58 -6.14 -13.08
N SER A 19 -19.53 -5.33 -13.31
CA SER A 19 -18.28 -5.41 -12.53
C SER A 19 -18.46 -5.29 -11.00
N PRO A 20 -19.24 -4.34 -10.44
CA PRO A 20 -19.43 -4.29 -8.99
C PRO A 20 -20.19 -5.50 -8.43
N LEU A 21 -21.07 -6.11 -9.23
CA LEU A 21 -21.85 -7.29 -8.83
C LEU A 21 -20.96 -8.55 -8.77
N TRP A 22 -20.05 -8.72 -9.72
CA TRP A 22 -19.11 -9.85 -9.72
C TRP A 22 -18.14 -9.78 -8.55
N ALA A 23 -17.64 -8.60 -8.21
CA ALA A 23 -16.79 -8.39 -7.04
C ALA A 23 -17.51 -8.76 -5.73
N GLU A 24 -18.78 -8.37 -5.62
CA GLU A 24 -19.63 -8.71 -4.47
C GLU A 24 -19.85 -10.22 -4.34
N VAL A 25 -20.21 -10.89 -5.44
CA VAL A 25 -20.39 -12.36 -5.46
C VAL A 25 -19.07 -13.06 -5.14
N LYS A 26 -17.95 -12.58 -5.69
CA LYS A 26 -16.62 -13.15 -5.50
C LYS A 26 -16.15 -13.03 -4.05
N PHE A 27 -16.16 -11.84 -3.46
CA PHE A 27 -15.73 -11.65 -2.07
C PHE A 27 -16.66 -12.36 -1.08
N SER A 28 -17.98 -12.33 -1.33
CA SER A 28 -18.96 -13.04 -0.49
C SER A 28 -18.69 -14.55 -0.48
N SER A 29 -18.39 -15.13 -1.65
CA SER A 29 -17.98 -16.52 -1.79
C SER A 29 -16.66 -16.79 -1.04
N SER A 30 -15.63 -15.95 -1.21
CA SER A 30 -14.34 -16.16 -0.52
C SER A 30 -14.45 -16.07 1.01
N LEU A 31 -15.41 -15.29 1.52
CA LEU A 31 -15.72 -15.17 2.95
C LEU A 31 -16.70 -16.21 3.49
N SER A 32 -17.34 -17.03 2.63
CA SER A 32 -18.38 -17.98 3.07
C SER A 32 -17.88 -18.94 4.13
N ASP A 33 -16.64 -19.41 3.95
CA ASP A 33 -15.99 -20.40 4.81
C ASP A 33 -14.91 -19.75 5.69
N TYR A 34 -15.03 -18.45 5.98
CA TYR A 34 -14.13 -17.80 6.93
C TYR A 34 -14.42 -18.32 8.35
N PRO A 35 -13.43 -18.85 9.08
CA PRO A 35 -13.68 -19.47 10.39
C PRO A 35 -14.35 -18.52 11.38
N ASN A 36 -15.45 -18.96 12.01
CA ASN A 36 -16.15 -18.26 13.09
C ASN A 36 -16.59 -16.83 12.76
N ILE A 37 -16.79 -16.49 11.49
CA ILE A 37 -17.26 -15.16 11.09
C ILE A 37 -18.76 -14.98 11.38
N SER A 38 -19.11 -13.95 12.14
CA SER A 38 -20.50 -13.55 12.32
C SER A 38 -21.05 -12.83 11.08
N GLY A 39 -22.38 -12.73 10.97
CA GLY A 39 -23.02 -11.98 9.88
C GLY A 39 -22.62 -10.50 9.86
N LEU A 40 -22.44 -9.89 11.04
CA LEU A 40 -22.00 -8.50 11.16
C LEU A 40 -20.57 -8.32 10.69
N GLU A 41 -19.62 -9.15 11.18
CA GLU A 41 -18.21 -9.09 10.77
C GLU A 41 -18.05 -9.33 9.26
N ARG A 42 -18.83 -10.28 8.70
CA ARG A 42 -18.86 -10.50 7.27
C ARG A 42 -19.29 -9.25 6.51
N SER A 43 -20.35 -8.59 6.95
CA SER A 43 -20.82 -7.35 6.32
C SER A 43 -19.76 -6.24 6.41
N MET A 44 -19.09 -6.10 7.55
CA MET A 44 -18.01 -5.12 7.72
C MET A 44 -16.84 -5.37 6.76
N ILE A 45 -16.33 -6.60 6.71
CA ILE A 45 -15.23 -6.97 5.80
C ILE A 45 -15.63 -6.76 4.34
N LEU A 46 -16.85 -7.16 3.96
CA LEU A 46 -17.34 -6.95 2.60
C LEU A 46 -17.38 -5.47 2.21
N ASN A 47 -17.79 -4.59 3.13
CA ASN A 47 -17.82 -3.16 2.87
C ASN A 47 -16.41 -2.60 2.64
N GLU A 48 -15.43 -2.99 3.46
CA GLU A 48 -14.03 -2.56 3.31
C GLU A 48 -13.41 -3.08 2.00
N LEU A 49 -13.66 -4.34 1.65
CA LEU A 49 -13.17 -4.92 0.37
C LEU A 49 -13.77 -4.22 -0.85
N ARG A 50 -15.07 -3.89 -0.81
CA ARG A 50 -15.74 -3.14 -1.88
C ARG A 50 -15.17 -1.74 -2.00
N GLU A 51 -14.92 -1.08 -0.88
CA GLU A 51 -14.34 0.25 -0.86
C GLU A 51 -12.92 0.22 -1.43
N ALA A 52 -12.08 -0.71 -0.99
CA ALA A 52 -10.75 -0.95 -1.54
C ALA A 52 -10.76 -1.16 -3.06
N ALA A 53 -11.64 -2.03 -3.57
CA ALA A 53 -11.78 -2.28 -5.00
C ALA A 53 -12.23 -1.03 -5.78
N LYS A 54 -13.20 -0.27 -5.24
CA LYS A 54 -13.65 1.01 -5.84
C LYS A 54 -12.54 2.06 -5.90
N LEU A 55 -11.60 2.01 -4.96
CA LEU A 55 -10.42 2.88 -4.91
C LEU A 55 -9.28 2.39 -5.82
N GLY A 56 -9.51 1.35 -6.63
CA GLY A 56 -8.57 0.88 -7.64
C GLY A 56 -7.62 -0.22 -7.17
N ILE A 57 -7.85 -0.81 -5.99
CA ILE A 57 -7.07 -1.98 -5.56
C ILE A 57 -7.56 -3.22 -6.30
N ASP A 58 -6.62 -3.97 -6.88
CA ASP A 58 -6.93 -5.13 -7.70
C ASP A 58 -7.71 -6.21 -6.93
N GLU A 59 -8.83 -6.66 -7.50
CA GLU A 59 -9.72 -7.64 -6.87
C GLU A 59 -9.12 -9.03 -6.75
N TYR A 60 -8.17 -9.40 -7.60
CA TYR A 60 -7.45 -10.67 -7.49
C TYR A 60 -6.46 -10.63 -6.32
N GLU A 61 -5.78 -9.51 -6.13
CA GLU A 61 -4.90 -9.25 -4.99
C GLU A 61 -5.67 -9.24 -3.66
N LEU A 62 -6.85 -8.61 -3.61
CA LEU A 62 -7.73 -8.63 -2.44
C LEU A 62 -8.22 -10.05 -2.13
N ASP A 63 -8.66 -10.81 -3.14
CA ASP A 63 -9.10 -12.19 -2.97
C ASP A 63 -7.97 -13.11 -2.46
N ASN A 64 -6.76 -12.94 -2.98
CA ASN A 64 -5.57 -13.64 -2.50
C ASN A 64 -5.27 -13.33 -1.04
N LEU A 65 -5.47 -12.08 -0.63
CA LEU A 65 -5.28 -11.65 0.75
C LEU A 65 -6.30 -12.31 1.70
N ILE A 66 -7.58 -12.39 1.31
CA ILE A 66 -8.62 -13.14 2.06
C ILE A 66 -8.20 -14.60 2.24
N LYS A 67 -7.82 -15.27 1.15
CA LYS A 67 -7.39 -16.68 1.17
C LYS A 67 -6.17 -16.88 2.07
N LEU A 68 -5.23 -15.94 2.06
CA LEU A 68 -4.04 -16.00 2.91
C LEU A 68 -4.41 -15.80 4.39
N ALA A 69 -5.24 -14.81 4.72
CA ALA A 69 -5.72 -14.55 6.08
C ALA A 69 -6.46 -15.77 6.66
N LYS A 70 -7.34 -16.41 5.86
CA LYS A 70 -8.02 -17.67 6.23
C LYS A 70 -7.03 -18.78 6.56
N ARG A 71 -6.06 -19.04 5.68
CA ARG A 71 -5.02 -20.07 5.90
C ARG A 71 -4.17 -19.80 7.14
N ARG A 72 -4.02 -18.53 7.50
CA ARG A 72 -3.25 -18.09 8.66
C ARG A 72 -4.10 -17.89 9.92
N LYS A 73 -5.40 -18.18 9.85
CA LYS A 73 -6.34 -18.10 10.97
C LYS A 73 -6.38 -16.71 11.62
N ILE A 74 -6.23 -15.66 10.82
CA ILE A 74 -6.46 -14.28 11.28
C ILE A 74 -7.94 -14.13 11.65
N SER A 75 -8.23 -13.43 12.73
CA SER A 75 -9.61 -13.16 13.14
C SER A 75 -10.32 -12.30 12.09
N PRO A 76 -11.65 -12.41 11.95
CA PRO A 76 -12.39 -11.56 11.03
C PRO A 76 -12.16 -10.06 11.27
N LEU A 77 -12.12 -9.64 12.54
CA LEU A 77 -11.87 -8.24 12.90
C LEU A 77 -10.44 -7.80 12.58
N GLY A 78 -9.43 -8.62 12.91
CA GLY A 78 -8.04 -8.34 12.54
C GLY A 78 -7.86 -8.24 11.02
N PHE A 79 -8.54 -9.10 10.25
CA PHE A 79 -8.55 -9.00 8.80
C PHE A 79 -9.23 -7.74 8.28
N LYS A 80 -10.37 -7.36 8.88
CA LYS A 80 -11.06 -6.10 8.58
C LYS A 80 -10.14 -4.90 8.79
N ASP A 81 -9.39 -4.86 9.88
CA ASP A 81 -8.48 -3.76 10.19
C ASP A 81 -7.30 -3.70 9.20
N ILE A 82 -6.72 -4.85 8.83
CA ILE A 82 -5.70 -4.93 7.76
C ILE A 82 -6.22 -4.31 6.44
N ILE A 83 -7.43 -4.69 6.00
CA ILE A 83 -8.01 -4.13 4.76
C ILE A 83 -8.29 -2.64 4.92
N SER A 84 -8.77 -2.21 6.08
CA SER A 84 -9.09 -0.80 6.33
C SER A 84 -7.86 0.10 6.20
N VAL A 85 -6.70 -0.32 6.74
CA VAL A 85 -5.44 0.41 6.60
C VAL A 85 -4.99 0.46 5.13
N ILE A 86 -5.10 -0.65 4.39
CA ILE A 86 -4.76 -0.71 2.96
C ILE A 86 -5.69 0.22 2.14
N ALA A 87 -6.99 0.19 2.39
CA ALA A 87 -7.96 1.06 1.73
C ALA A 87 -7.70 2.53 2.05
N GLN A 88 -7.28 2.85 3.28
CA GLN A 88 -6.92 4.21 3.68
C GLN A 88 -5.75 4.78 2.86
N ALA A 89 -4.76 3.97 2.48
CA ALA A 89 -3.71 4.42 1.56
C ALA A 89 -4.29 4.88 0.21
N ALA A 90 -5.20 4.10 -0.36
CA ALA A 90 -5.83 4.44 -1.63
C ALA A 90 -6.72 5.69 -1.53
N LYS A 91 -7.47 5.87 -0.42
CA LYS A 91 -8.25 7.10 -0.14
C LYS A 91 -7.37 8.35 -0.13
N LEU A 92 -6.14 8.22 0.34
CA LEU A 92 -5.17 9.32 0.42
C LEU A 92 -4.35 9.48 -0.86
N HIS A 93 -4.72 8.78 -1.94
CA HIS A 93 -3.99 8.76 -3.20
C HIS A 93 -2.50 8.41 -3.01
N LEU A 94 -2.23 7.43 -2.14
CA LEU A 94 -0.93 6.79 -1.94
C LEU A 94 -0.87 5.49 -2.74
N TYR A 95 0.26 4.78 -2.66
CA TYR A 95 0.51 3.49 -3.31
C TYR A 95 0.09 2.31 -2.37
N PRO A 96 -1.17 1.82 -2.41
CA PRO A 96 -1.66 0.78 -1.51
C PRO A 96 -0.98 -0.58 -1.71
N ASP A 97 -0.40 -0.81 -2.88
CA ASP A 97 0.37 -2.00 -3.22
C ASP A 97 1.58 -2.21 -2.30
N PHE A 98 2.20 -1.14 -1.80
CA PHE A 98 3.26 -1.24 -0.80
C PHE A 98 2.75 -1.80 0.54
N LEU A 99 1.53 -1.44 0.95
CA LEU A 99 0.91 -1.99 2.17
C LEU A 99 0.40 -3.41 1.93
N LEU A 100 -0.16 -3.68 0.75
CA LEU A 100 -0.64 -5.01 0.38
C LEU A 100 0.50 -6.04 0.36
N SER A 101 1.65 -5.67 -0.23
CA SER A 101 2.86 -6.49 -0.19
C SER A 101 3.31 -6.76 1.24
N LYS A 102 3.33 -5.73 2.10
CA LYS A 102 3.72 -5.86 3.50
C LYS A 102 2.75 -6.74 4.31
N ALA A 103 1.45 -6.59 4.07
CA ALA A 103 0.42 -7.42 4.68
C ALA A 103 0.62 -8.89 4.32
N LYS A 104 0.84 -9.19 3.03
CA LYS A 104 1.14 -10.55 2.56
C LYS A 104 2.40 -11.12 3.24
N GLU A 105 3.47 -10.34 3.33
CA GLU A 105 4.71 -10.72 4.03
C GLU A 105 4.42 -11.09 5.50
N GLY A 106 3.72 -10.22 6.23
CA GLY A 106 3.38 -10.43 7.64
C GLY A 106 2.52 -11.68 7.86
N LEU A 107 1.50 -11.88 7.02
CA LEU A 107 0.66 -13.08 7.06
C LEU A 107 1.48 -14.35 6.75
N LEU A 108 2.37 -14.31 5.76
CA LEU A 108 3.24 -15.45 5.44
C LEU A 108 4.16 -15.80 6.61
N LYS A 109 4.72 -14.78 7.28
CA LYS A 109 5.56 -14.88 8.48
C LYS A 109 4.79 -15.17 9.78
N ARG A 110 3.46 -15.26 9.73
CA ARG A 110 2.58 -15.51 10.89
C ARG A 110 2.75 -14.45 11.99
N VAL A 111 2.96 -13.20 11.60
CA VAL A 111 2.93 -12.07 12.53
C VAL A 111 1.54 -12.02 13.17
N ARG A 112 1.48 -11.72 14.47
CA ARG A 112 0.21 -11.56 15.19
C ARG A 112 -0.59 -10.42 14.54
N GLU A 113 -1.91 -10.55 14.52
CA GLU A 113 -2.76 -9.59 13.79
C GLU A 113 -2.69 -8.16 14.33
N ASP A 114 -2.62 -8.00 15.65
CA ASP A 114 -2.39 -6.71 16.32
C ASP A 114 -1.09 -6.06 15.84
N VAL A 115 0.01 -6.80 15.90
CA VAL A 115 1.34 -6.33 15.46
C VAL A 115 1.36 -6.02 13.97
N LEU A 116 0.66 -6.81 13.14
CA LEU A 116 0.61 -6.58 11.71
C LEU A 116 -0.15 -5.30 11.39
N VAL A 117 -1.27 -5.03 12.06
CA VAL A 117 -2.01 -3.77 11.91
C VAL A 117 -1.13 -2.59 12.31
N ASP A 118 -0.45 -2.64 13.46
CA ASP A 118 0.47 -1.58 13.91
C ASP A 118 1.58 -1.31 12.88
N VAL A 119 2.18 -2.36 12.32
CA VAL A 119 3.21 -2.23 11.28
C VAL A 119 2.65 -1.58 10.01
N LEU A 120 1.43 -1.95 9.60
CA LEU A 120 0.80 -1.37 8.41
C LEU A 120 0.43 0.10 8.64
N GLU A 121 -0.05 0.46 9.83
CA GLU A 121 -0.34 1.85 10.19
C GLU A 121 0.92 2.71 10.23
N LYS A 122 2.01 2.18 10.84
CA LYS A 122 3.32 2.84 10.83
C LYS A 122 3.81 3.06 9.40
N ARG A 123 3.74 2.03 8.56
CA ARG A 123 4.14 2.10 7.14
C ARG A 123 3.26 3.05 6.34
N LEU A 124 1.97 3.14 6.63
CA LEU A 124 1.07 4.14 6.05
C LEU A 124 1.50 5.56 6.43
N GLY A 125 1.91 5.78 7.68
CA GLY A 125 2.53 7.02 8.14
C GLY A 125 3.75 7.38 7.30
N TYR A 126 4.68 6.44 7.12
CA TYR A 126 5.86 6.64 6.29
C TYR A 126 5.53 6.94 4.83
N LEU A 127 4.53 6.27 4.23
CA LEU A 127 4.09 6.59 2.87
C LEU A 127 3.57 8.03 2.74
N ARG A 128 2.85 8.52 3.76
CA ARG A 128 2.41 9.93 3.79
C ARG A 128 3.61 10.86 3.84
N THR A 129 4.58 10.59 4.73
CA THR A 129 5.81 11.37 4.83
C THR A 129 6.60 11.36 3.51
N SER A 130 6.84 10.19 2.90
CA SER A 130 7.53 10.08 1.62
C SER A 130 6.86 10.92 0.54
N LYS A 131 5.52 10.90 0.46
CA LYS A 131 4.77 11.72 -0.50
C LYS A 131 4.95 13.21 -0.23
N ILE A 132 4.84 13.63 1.03
CA ILE A 132 5.05 15.05 1.42
C ILE A 132 6.45 15.51 1.03
N ILE A 133 7.49 14.71 1.29
CA ILE A 133 8.86 15.01 0.88
C ILE A 133 8.92 15.23 -0.62
N ILE A 134 8.44 14.28 -1.43
CA ILE A 134 8.47 14.39 -2.90
C ILE A 134 7.70 15.62 -3.39
N ASP A 135 6.48 15.82 -2.90
CA ASP A 135 5.62 16.94 -3.32
C ASP A 135 6.27 18.29 -2.96
N SER A 136 7.10 18.35 -1.91
CA SER A 136 7.83 19.55 -1.50
C SER A 136 9.05 19.90 -2.37
N LEU A 137 9.56 18.96 -3.17
CA LEU A 137 10.77 19.18 -3.98
C LEU A 137 10.56 20.20 -5.11
N GLY A 138 9.31 20.43 -5.52
CA GLY A 138 8.99 21.30 -6.65
C GLY A 138 9.49 20.79 -8.01
N VAL A 139 9.98 19.54 -8.07
CA VAL A 139 10.46 18.89 -9.30
C VAL A 139 9.30 18.16 -9.97
N ARG A 140 9.16 18.32 -11.29
CA ARG A 140 8.23 17.53 -12.08
C ARG A 140 8.83 16.15 -12.36
N LEU A 141 8.43 15.18 -11.55
CA LEU A 141 8.69 13.76 -11.78
C LEU A 141 7.50 13.13 -12.49
N ASP A 142 7.75 12.15 -13.36
CA ASP A 142 6.68 11.28 -13.84
C ASP A 142 6.20 10.33 -12.73
N GLU A 143 5.06 9.66 -12.94
CA GLU A 143 4.48 8.80 -11.90
C GLU A 143 5.32 7.57 -11.56
N SER A 144 6.14 7.08 -12.50
CA SER A 144 7.05 5.96 -12.24
C SER A 144 8.18 6.40 -11.32
N ASP A 145 8.80 7.53 -11.64
CA ASP A 145 9.88 8.10 -10.86
C ASP A 145 9.45 8.52 -9.45
N LYS A 146 8.25 9.09 -9.32
CA LYS A 146 7.67 9.37 -8.00
C LYS A 146 7.50 8.10 -7.18
N ARG A 147 6.97 7.04 -7.79
CA ARG A 147 6.72 5.77 -7.10
C ARG A 147 8.02 5.15 -6.61
N ASP A 148 9.05 5.11 -7.45
CA ASP A 148 10.36 4.57 -7.09
C ASP A 148 11.03 5.39 -5.99
N LEU A 149 11.00 6.72 -6.09
CA LEU A 149 11.59 7.58 -5.07
C LEU A 149 10.83 7.48 -3.73
N ILE A 150 9.49 7.37 -3.75
CA ILE A 150 8.71 7.12 -2.53
C ILE A 150 9.11 5.78 -1.90
N PHE A 151 9.35 4.76 -2.72
CA PHE A 151 9.79 3.46 -2.23
C PHE A 151 11.18 3.53 -1.57
N ALA A 152 12.14 4.23 -2.18
CA ALA A 152 13.47 4.42 -1.60
C ALA A 152 13.42 5.20 -0.28
N ILE A 153 12.63 6.28 -0.21
CA ILE A 153 12.44 7.06 1.02
C ILE A 153 11.77 6.20 2.11
N LEU A 154 10.74 5.46 1.73
CA LEU A 154 10.01 4.57 2.63
C LEU A 154 10.95 3.56 3.30
N GLN A 155 11.85 2.93 2.54
CA GLN A 155 12.83 1.98 3.08
C GLN A 155 13.76 2.64 4.10
N ASN A 156 14.19 3.88 3.86
CA ASN A 156 15.04 4.62 4.80
C ASN A 156 14.29 4.97 6.10
N LEU A 157 13.04 5.42 6.00
CA LEU A 157 12.19 5.70 7.18
C LEU A 157 11.94 4.42 8.00
N GLU A 158 11.78 3.27 7.35
CA GLU A 158 11.64 1.98 8.01
C GLU A 158 12.91 1.52 8.74
N ASN A 159 14.08 1.94 8.25
CA ASN A 159 15.38 1.73 8.88
C ASN A 159 15.76 2.86 9.85
N GLU A 160 14.75 3.59 10.34
CA GLU A 160 14.88 4.61 11.39
C GLU A 160 15.72 5.84 11.00
N LEU A 161 15.96 6.05 9.70
CA LEU A 161 16.56 7.29 9.24
C LEU A 161 15.55 8.43 9.42
N SER A 162 15.96 9.52 10.06
CA SER A 162 15.07 10.65 10.32
C SER A 162 14.61 11.33 9.03
N GLU A 163 13.37 11.83 9.06
CA GLU A 163 12.78 12.63 7.97
C GLU A 163 13.67 13.81 7.57
N ASP A 164 14.27 14.50 8.56
CA ASP A 164 15.15 15.66 8.34
C ASP A 164 16.42 15.28 7.55
N VAL A 165 17.02 14.14 7.89
CA VAL A 165 18.21 13.64 7.19
C VAL A 165 17.88 13.29 5.74
N ILE A 166 16.77 12.57 5.51
CA ILE A 166 16.35 12.19 4.15
C ILE A 166 16.03 13.44 3.32
N THR A 167 15.26 14.37 3.89
CA THR A 167 14.87 15.62 3.22
C THR A 167 16.08 16.47 2.88
N SER A 168 17.03 16.60 3.81
CA SER A 168 18.28 17.35 3.60
C SER A 168 19.14 16.73 2.51
N LEU A 169 19.26 15.41 2.49
CA LEU A 169 20.03 14.68 1.48
C LEU A 169 19.44 14.86 0.08
N ILE A 170 18.12 14.74 -0.06
CA ILE A 170 17.43 14.89 -1.35
C ILE A 170 17.55 16.34 -1.84
N ASN A 171 17.26 17.32 -0.97
CA ASN A 171 17.39 18.74 -1.31
C ASN A 171 18.82 19.12 -1.72
N TYR A 172 19.81 18.63 -0.98
CA TYR A 172 21.21 18.84 -1.32
C TYR A 172 21.54 18.25 -2.70
N SER A 173 21.11 17.02 -2.97
CA SER A 173 21.37 16.35 -4.24
C SER A 173 20.77 17.10 -5.44
N PHE A 174 19.51 17.53 -5.34
CA PHE A 174 18.88 18.33 -6.39
C PHE A 174 19.54 19.72 -6.54
N SER A 175 19.95 20.35 -5.44
CA SER A 175 20.71 21.63 -5.51
C SER A 175 22.04 21.50 -6.25
N LYS A 176 22.65 20.32 -6.20
CA LYS A 176 23.89 19.96 -6.91
C LYS A 176 23.65 19.40 -8.31
N LYS A 177 22.41 19.37 -8.78
CA LYS A 177 22.01 18.80 -10.08
C LYS A 177 22.40 17.33 -10.24
N VAL A 178 22.45 16.60 -9.13
CA VAL A 178 22.63 15.14 -9.12
C VAL A 178 21.43 14.51 -9.82
N SER A 179 21.66 13.44 -10.59
CA SER A 179 20.58 12.77 -11.31
C SER A 179 19.64 12.06 -10.32
N LEU A 180 18.36 11.90 -10.70
CA LEU A 180 17.41 11.18 -9.86
C LEU A 180 17.88 9.74 -9.58
N GLU A 181 18.49 9.08 -10.57
CA GLU A 181 19.00 7.73 -10.44
C GLU A 181 20.10 7.64 -9.38
N ASP A 182 21.02 8.61 -9.36
CA ASP A 182 22.05 8.68 -8.34
C ASP A 182 21.46 8.95 -6.95
N VAL A 183 20.42 9.78 -6.86
CA VAL A 183 19.70 10.02 -5.59
C VAL A 183 19.06 8.72 -5.08
N LYS A 184 18.38 7.97 -5.96
CA LYS A 184 17.80 6.66 -5.63
C LYS A 184 18.89 5.71 -5.13
N LEU A 185 20.00 5.60 -5.86
CA LEU A 185 21.12 4.73 -5.50
C LEU A 185 21.71 5.07 -4.11
N VAL A 186 21.86 6.36 -3.79
CA VAL A 186 22.35 6.78 -2.47
C VAL A 186 21.36 6.40 -1.38
N LEU A 187 20.06 6.65 -1.58
CA LEU A 187 19.02 6.27 -0.63
C LEU A 187 18.96 4.75 -0.42
N GLU A 188 19.04 3.97 -1.49
CA GLU A 188 19.09 2.50 -1.42
C GLU A 188 20.35 2.03 -0.67
N THR A 189 21.50 2.64 -0.97
CA THR A 189 22.76 2.33 -0.29
C THR A 189 22.64 2.59 1.21
N ILE A 190 22.13 3.75 1.62
CA ILE A 190 21.94 4.08 3.04
C ILE A 190 20.99 3.09 3.71
N SER A 191 19.89 2.73 3.06
CA SER A 191 18.95 1.74 3.59
C SER A 191 19.56 0.35 3.75
N SER A 192 20.58 0.01 2.96
CA SER A 192 21.28 -1.28 3.06
C SER A 192 22.34 -1.31 4.15
N LEU A 193 22.75 -0.14 4.68
CA LEU A 193 23.74 -0.07 5.74
C LEU A 193 23.13 -0.58 7.05
N PRO A 194 23.90 -1.34 7.85
CA PRO A 194 23.48 -1.62 9.21
C PRO A 194 23.29 -0.30 9.96
N PRO A 195 22.34 -0.23 10.92
CA PRO A 195 22.18 0.95 11.76
C PRO A 195 23.56 1.31 12.33
N LEU A 196 23.98 2.55 12.12
CA LEU A 196 25.25 3.03 12.67
C LEU A 196 25.13 2.91 14.19
N ASP A 197 25.86 1.97 14.78
CA ASP A 197 26.08 1.91 16.22
C ASP A 197 26.97 3.10 16.58
N ILE A 198 26.35 4.26 16.71
CA ILE A 198 26.96 5.44 17.32
C ILE A 198 26.67 5.34 18.81
N SER A 199 27.13 4.26 19.45
CA SER A 199 27.35 4.31 20.89
C SER A 199 28.45 5.34 21.14
N ASP A 200 28.20 6.26 22.06
CA ASP A 200 29.07 7.38 22.45
C ASP A 200 30.48 6.97 22.95
N GLU A 201 30.84 5.68 22.91
CA GLU A 201 32.13 5.16 23.33
C GLU A 201 33.28 5.48 22.34
N ALA A 202 32.98 5.91 21.12
CA ALA A 202 34.00 6.29 20.13
C ALA A 202 34.50 7.75 20.25
N ILE A 203 33.87 8.59 21.08
CA ILE A 203 34.25 10.01 21.26
C ILE A 203 35.20 10.20 22.47
N LEU A 204 35.51 9.14 23.22
CA LEU A 204 36.45 9.18 24.34
C LEU A 204 37.61 8.18 24.16
N LYS A 205 38.45 8.36 23.13
CA LYS A 205 39.85 7.92 23.14
C LYS A 205 40.76 8.90 22.41
#